data_AF-A0A7K4EWB8-F1
#
_entry.id   AF-A0A7K4EWB8-F1
#
_cell.length_a   1.000
_cell.length_b   1.000
_cell.length_c   1.000
_cell.angle_alpha   90.00
_cell.angle_beta   90.00
_cell.angle_gamma   90.00
#
_symmetry.space_group_name_H-M   'P 1'
#
loop_
_entity.id
_entity.type
_entity.pdbx_description
1 polymer ?
#
loop_
_entity_poly.entity_id
_entity_poly.type
_entity_poly.pdbx_seq_one_letter_code
_entity_poly.pdbx_strand_id
1 'polypeptide(L)'
;EPALEPEPPSSPRGSLPKESAEELPQELDLVPEPALESEEEATPEQLAQVNSLQQQIEDLENILNNQILPDIDIEEEEATPEQLAQVNSLQQQIEDLENMLHEKINTNEATPEQFSKVRELEKQIEKLEAVDIEHEIIQTLRKQNKKLDDIENKLQNPESPKTKSPKTKSPKTKSQEAYCVKCKTKRIIKNPEETIMKNGRPAIRGLCSECGCKVFRIGKMKK
;
A
#
# COMPACT_ATOMS: atom_id res chain seq x y z
N GLU A 1 -8.40 9.38 -51.31
CA GLU A 1 -8.91 9.44 -49.92
C GLU A 1 -10.24 8.71 -49.82
N PRO A 2 -10.66 8.18 -48.66
CA PRO A 2 -10.00 8.13 -47.33
C PRO A 2 -9.78 6.66 -46.84
N ALA A 3 -8.68 6.36 -46.15
CA ALA A 3 -8.45 6.38 -44.69
C ALA A 3 -9.11 5.22 -43.92
N LEU A 4 -8.27 4.38 -43.30
CA LEU A 4 -8.21 4.11 -41.85
C LEU A 4 -7.49 2.78 -41.60
N GLU A 5 -6.21 2.87 -41.21
CA GLU A 5 -5.52 1.81 -40.47
C GLU A 5 -5.95 1.85 -39.00
N PRO A 6 -5.92 0.69 -38.33
CA PRO A 6 -5.52 0.73 -36.94
C PRO A 6 -4.60 -0.44 -36.50
N GLU A 7 -3.86 -0.14 -35.43
CA GLU A 7 -3.40 -1.03 -34.33
C GLU A 7 -1.93 -1.55 -34.34
N PRO A 8 -1.38 -2.05 -33.19
CA PRO A 8 -1.11 -1.36 -31.92
C PRO A 8 0.31 -1.78 -31.35
N PRO A 9 0.56 -1.90 -30.02
CA PRO A 9 1.62 -1.17 -29.32
C PRO A 9 2.88 -2.00 -28.95
N SER A 10 3.97 -1.34 -28.51
CA SER A 10 4.71 -1.66 -27.27
C SER A 10 5.98 -0.82 -27.13
N SER A 11 6.27 -0.38 -25.90
CA SER A 11 7.52 0.29 -25.51
C SER A 11 8.71 -0.68 -25.51
N PRO A 12 9.92 -0.14 -25.61
CA PRO A 12 10.87 -0.40 -24.52
C PRO A 12 11.66 0.84 -24.07
N ARG A 13 12.08 0.78 -22.80
CA ARG A 13 13.00 1.69 -22.12
C ARG A 13 14.33 1.83 -22.88
N GLY A 14 14.79 3.08 -22.95
CA GLY A 14 16.17 3.49 -22.68
C GLY A 14 17.25 3.08 -23.69
N SER A 15 17.81 4.06 -24.40
CA SER A 15 19.18 4.01 -24.94
C SER A 15 19.66 5.42 -25.26
N LEU A 16 20.68 5.87 -24.51
CA LEU A 16 21.68 6.82 -25.00
C LEU A 16 22.90 6.00 -25.36
N PRO A 17 23.42 6.12 -26.59
CA PRO A 17 24.84 5.92 -26.80
C PRO A 17 25.50 7.08 -27.54
N LYS A 18 26.76 7.22 -27.17
CA LYS A 18 27.81 8.11 -27.65
C LYS A 18 28.08 7.85 -29.14
N GLU A 19 28.28 8.90 -29.93
CA GLU A 19 28.98 8.78 -31.21
C GLU A 19 30.41 9.29 -31.06
N SER A 20 31.32 8.41 -31.47
CA SER A 20 32.75 8.58 -31.65
C SER A 20 33.04 7.93 -32.99
N ALA A 21 33.64 8.67 -33.93
CA ALA A 21 34.42 8.18 -35.08
C ALA A 21 34.85 9.44 -35.88
N GLU A 22 36.14 9.78 -35.93
CA GLU A 22 37.07 9.38 -37.03
C GLU A 22 37.08 10.53 -38.08
N GLU A 23 38.15 11.20 -38.53
CA GLU A 23 39.55 10.84 -38.75
C GLU A 23 40.35 12.09 -39.24
N LEU A 24 41.66 12.16 -38.93
CA LEU A 24 42.80 12.81 -39.66
C LEU A 24 42.86 14.34 -39.94
N PRO A 25 44.06 14.93 -40.27
CA PRO A 25 45.45 14.55 -39.97
C PRO A 25 46.32 15.68 -39.40
N GLN A 26 47.49 15.29 -38.90
CA GLN A 26 48.66 16.12 -38.59
C GLN A 26 49.39 16.58 -39.87
N GLU A 27 50.05 17.74 -39.74
CA GLU A 27 51.33 18.14 -40.35
C GLU A 27 51.42 18.90 -41.70
N LEU A 28 52.31 19.92 -41.63
CA LEU A 28 53.07 20.64 -42.68
C LEU A 28 52.25 21.56 -43.63
N ASP A 29 52.49 22.87 -43.76
CA ASP A 29 53.75 23.57 -44.03
C ASP A 29 53.62 25.07 -43.69
N LEU A 30 54.61 25.66 -43.01
CA LEU A 30 54.81 27.12 -42.99
C LEU A 30 56.31 27.46 -43.11
N VAL A 31 56.65 28.14 -44.19
CA VAL A 31 57.94 28.80 -44.50
C VAL A 31 57.65 30.30 -44.64
N PRO A 32 58.57 31.26 -44.42
CA PRO A 32 59.60 31.48 -43.40
C PRO A 32 59.37 32.80 -42.61
N GLU A 33 60.14 33.01 -41.52
CA GLU A 33 60.12 34.20 -40.65
C GLU A 33 60.47 35.54 -41.33
N PRO A 34 59.89 36.68 -40.90
CA PRO A 34 60.52 37.99 -41.06
C PRO A 34 61.43 38.28 -39.86
N ALA A 35 62.68 38.61 -40.16
CA ALA A 35 63.71 38.96 -39.19
C ALA A 35 63.50 40.36 -38.57
N LEU A 36 64.00 40.48 -37.32
CA LEU A 36 64.67 41.63 -36.68
C LEU A 36 63.99 42.28 -35.44
N GLU A 37 64.79 42.22 -34.36
CA GLU A 37 65.06 43.27 -33.35
C GLU A 37 64.14 43.40 -32.12
N SER A 38 64.53 42.74 -31.02
CA SER A 38 65.21 43.37 -29.87
C SER A 38 65.37 42.35 -28.74
N GLU A 39 66.60 42.00 -28.39
CA GLU A 39 66.89 41.23 -27.17
C GLU A 39 66.64 42.17 -25.98
N GLU A 40 65.45 42.13 -25.39
CA GLU A 40 65.24 42.69 -24.05
C GLU A 40 65.98 41.79 -23.06
N GLU A 41 67.29 42.06 -22.86
CA GLU A 41 68.06 41.47 -21.78
C GLU A 41 67.38 41.80 -20.45
N ALA A 42 66.88 40.77 -19.76
CA ALA A 42 66.19 40.91 -18.49
C ALA A 42 67.04 41.73 -17.52
N THR A 43 66.43 42.74 -16.88
CA THR A 43 67.16 43.58 -15.92
C THR A 43 67.73 42.69 -14.80
N PRO A 44 68.91 43.00 -14.24
CA PRO A 44 69.51 42.18 -13.18
C PRO A 44 68.60 42.03 -11.96
N GLU A 45 67.70 42.97 -11.74
CA GLU A 45 66.66 42.92 -10.70
C GLU A 45 65.57 41.89 -11.02
N GLN A 46 65.09 41.84 -12.27
CA GLN A 46 64.19 40.78 -12.73
C GLN A 46 64.85 39.40 -12.65
N LEU A 47 66.13 39.29 -13.01
CA LEU A 47 66.86 38.02 -12.90
C LEU A 47 67.01 37.57 -11.43
N ALA A 48 67.32 38.49 -10.52
CA ALA A 48 67.38 38.20 -9.10
C ALA A 48 66.00 37.76 -8.55
N GLN A 49 64.92 38.38 -9.02
CA GLN A 49 63.57 38.02 -8.64
C GLN A 49 63.17 36.63 -9.15
N VAL A 50 63.52 36.29 -10.40
CA VAL A 50 63.30 34.96 -10.98
C VAL A 50 64.09 33.89 -10.23
N ASN A 51 65.36 34.15 -9.92
CA ASN A 51 66.18 33.22 -9.13
C ASN A 51 65.60 33.02 -7.72
N SER A 52 65.10 34.08 -7.09
CA SER A 52 64.43 33.98 -5.79
C SER A 52 63.14 33.17 -5.87
N LEU A 53 62.36 33.31 -6.93
CA LEU A 53 61.15 32.52 -7.15
C LEU A 53 61.48 31.06 -7.46
N GLN A 54 62.52 30.80 -8.24
CA GLN A 54 63.02 29.43 -8.48
C GLN A 54 63.45 28.76 -7.19
N GLN A 55 64.17 29.47 -6.32
CA GLN A 55 64.56 28.92 -5.03
C GLN A 55 63.35 28.66 -4.12
N GLN A 56 62.33 29.53 -4.15
CA GLN A 56 61.07 29.27 -3.43
C GLN A 56 60.31 28.06 -3.98
N ILE A 57 60.31 27.84 -5.30
CA ILE A 57 59.71 26.66 -5.92
C ILE A 57 60.46 25.40 -5.49
N GLU A 58 61.79 25.40 -5.53
CA GLU A 58 62.60 24.26 -5.13
C GLU A 58 62.45 23.93 -3.63
N ASP A 59 62.35 24.95 -2.78
CA ASP A 59 62.03 24.76 -1.35
C ASP A 59 60.63 24.15 -1.16
N LEU A 60 59.64 24.60 -1.93
CA LEU A 60 58.28 24.05 -1.89
C LEU A 60 58.22 22.62 -2.44
N GLU A 61 58.94 22.31 -3.51
CA GLU A 61 59.07 20.97 -4.08
C GLU A 61 59.72 20.01 -3.07
N ASN A 62 60.76 20.46 -2.36
CA ASN A 62 61.39 19.69 -1.29
C ASN A 62 60.46 19.48 -0.09
N ILE A 63 59.67 20.47 0.29
CA ILE A 63 58.65 20.32 1.35
C ILE A 63 57.56 19.34 0.91
N LEU A 64 57.12 19.42 -0.34
CA LEU A 64 56.11 18.55 -0.92
C LEU A 64 56.60 17.10 -1.00
N ASN A 65 57.82 16.86 -1.51
CA ASN A 65 58.45 15.53 -1.52
C ASN A 65 58.64 14.95 -0.12
N ASN A 66 58.85 15.78 0.91
CA ASN A 66 58.97 15.30 2.29
C ASN A 66 57.61 15.09 3.00
N GLN A 67 56.52 15.66 2.48
CA GLN A 67 55.15 15.45 2.97
C GLN A 67 54.39 14.36 2.20
N ILE A 68 54.81 14.05 0.97
CA ILE A 68 54.32 12.91 0.21
C ILE A 68 54.89 11.65 0.87
N LEU A 69 53.99 10.84 1.45
CA LEU A 69 54.24 9.43 1.75
C LEU A 69 55.02 8.81 0.59
N PRO A 70 56.02 7.94 0.86
CA PRO A 70 56.90 7.43 -0.18
C PRO A 70 56.06 6.99 -1.36
N ASP A 71 56.44 7.47 -2.56
CA ASP A 71 55.84 7.07 -3.82
C ASP A 71 55.54 5.57 -3.75
N ILE A 72 54.27 5.25 -3.54
CA ILE A 72 53.76 3.96 -3.95
C ILE A 72 53.78 4.15 -5.44
N ASP A 73 54.87 3.71 -6.07
CA ASP A 73 54.79 3.19 -7.41
C ASP A 73 53.56 2.28 -7.41
N ILE A 74 52.43 2.80 -7.88
CA ILE A 74 51.38 1.95 -8.40
C ILE A 74 51.98 1.44 -9.73
N GLU A 75 53.01 0.60 -9.62
CA GLU A 75 53.02 -0.59 -10.43
C GLU A 75 51.62 -1.16 -10.24
N GLU A 76 50.93 -1.48 -11.32
CA GLU A 76 49.77 -2.34 -11.22
C GLU A 76 50.26 -3.58 -10.47
N GLU A 77 50.07 -3.63 -9.14
CA GLU A 77 50.36 -4.79 -8.33
C GLU A 77 49.34 -5.82 -8.83
N GLU A 78 49.71 -6.53 -9.89
CA GLU A 78 48.98 -7.69 -10.37
C GLU A 78 48.78 -8.55 -9.14
N ALA A 79 47.50 -8.79 -8.79
CA ALA A 79 47.12 -9.51 -7.59
C ALA A 79 48.04 -10.72 -7.45
N THR A 80 48.75 -10.80 -6.32
CA THR A 80 49.73 -11.86 -6.13
C THR A 80 49.07 -13.22 -6.41
N PRO A 81 49.78 -14.20 -7.00
CA PRO A 81 49.18 -15.50 -7.32
C PRO A 81 48.47 -16.14 -6.12
N GLU A 82 48.94 -15.82 -4.91
CA GLU A 82 48.38 -16.25 -3.64
C GLU A 82 47.05 -15.55 -3.31
N GLN A 83 46.94 -14.24 -3.52
CA GLN A 83 45.68 -13.50 -3.42
C GLN A 83 44.65 -13.97 -4.46
N LEU A 84 45.08 -14.22 -5.71
CA LEU A 84 44.20 -14.74 -6.75
C LEU A 84 43.69 -16.14 -6.41
N ALA A 85 44.56 -17.02 -5.91
CA ALA A 85 44.17 -18.34 -5.42
C ALA A 85 43.18 -18.25 -4.25
N GLN A 86 43.37 -17.29 -3.34
CA GLN A 86 42.46 -17.06 -2.22
C GLN A 86 41.08 -16.59 -2.69
N VAL A 87 41.02 -15.65 -3.65
CA VAL A 87 39.74 -15.16 -4.23
C VAL A 87 39.01 -16.29 -4.94
N ASN A 88 39.70 -17.09 -5.75
CA ASN A 88 39.11 -18.25 -6.42
C ASN A 88 38.56 -19.27 -5.41
N SER A 89 39.28 -19.52 -4.32
CA SER A 89 38.80 -20.40 -3.24
C SER A 89 37.54 -19.84 -2.55
N LEU A 90 37.46 -18.53 -2.35
CA LEU A 90 36.29 -17.88 -1.75
C LEU A 90 35.10 -17.90 -2.71
N GLN A 91 35.32 -17.68 -4.01
CA GLN A 91 34.29 -17.80 -5.04
C GLN A 91 33.71 -19.21 -5.10
N GLN A 92 34.57 -20.24 -5.05
CA GLN A 92 34.12 -21.64 -4.98
C GLN A 92 33.26 -21.91 -3.74
N GLN A 93 33.66 -21.38 -2.57
CA GLN A 93 32.89 -21.51 -1.34
C GLN A 93 31.52 -20.81 -1.42
N ILE A 94 31.46 -19.65 -2.07
CA ILE A 94 30.19 -18.93 -2.28
C ILE A 94 29.27 -19.77 -3.17
N GLU A 95 29.77 -20.29 -4.29
CA GLU A 95 28.98 -21.12 -5.22
C GLU A 95 28.47 -22.40 -4.55
N ASP A 96 29.29 -23.05 -3.73
CA ASP A 96 28.86 -24.23 -2.96
C ASP A 96 27.76 -23.88 -1.94
N LEU A 97 27.87 -22.74 -1.26
CA LEU A 97 26.85 -22.26 -0.31
C LEU A 97 25.55 -21.87 -1.02
N GLU A 98 25.63 -21.25 -2.19
CA GLU A 98 24.48 -20.90 -3.03
C GLU A 98 23.75 -22.16 -3.49
N ASN A 99 24.48 -23.20 -3.91
CA ASN A 99 23.91 -24.49 -4.30
C ASN A 99 23.22 -25.17 -3.11
N MET A 100 23.85 -25.21 -1.93
CA MET A 100 23.25 -25.76 -0.72
C MET A 100 21.99 -24.98 -0.28
N LEU A 101 21.99 -23.66 -0.46
CA LEU A 101 20.85 -22.80 -0.15
C LEU A 101 19.70 -23.07 -1.15
N HIS A 102 20.00 -23.19 -2.44
CA HIS A 102 19.02 -23.53 -3.47
C HIS A 102 18.36 -24.89 -3.21
N GLU A 103 19.12 -25.92 -2.85
CA GLU A 103 18.56 -27.22 -2.48
C GLU A 103 17.63 -27.11 -1.27
N LYS A 104 18.02 -26.36 -0.23
CA LYS A 104 17.18 -26.13 0.95
C LYS A 104 15.92 -25.33 0.61
N ILE A 105 15.99 -24.33 -0.27
CA ILE A 105 14.82 -23.55 -0.69
C ILE A 105 13.87 -24.42 -1.50
N ASN A 106 14.36 -25.21 -2.46
CA ASN A 106 13.54 -26.08 -3.31
C ASN A 106 12.79 -27.18 -2.53
N THR A 107 13.32 -27.62 -1.38
CA THR A 107 12.59 -28.56 -0.49
C THR A 107 11.44 -27.90 0.29
N ASN A 108 11.44 -26.58 0.39
CA ASN A 108 10.43 -25.79 1.11
C ASN A 108 9.50 -25.00 0.16
N GLU A 109 9.82 -24.94 -1.13
CA GLU A 109 8.92 -24.39 -2.14
C GLU A 109 7.73 -25.33 -2.35
N ALA A 110 6.52 -24.78 -2.23
CA ALA A 110 5.29 -25.52 -2.41
C ALA A 110 5.35 -26.28 -3.75
N THR A 111 5.16 -27.60 -3.69
CA THR A 111 5.18 -28.44 -4.91
C THR A 111 4.20 -27.89 -5.95
N PRO A 112 4.46 -28.03 -7.26
CA PRO A 112 3.53 -27.61 -8.31
C PRO A 112 2.12 -28.19 -8.16
N GLU A 113 1.99 -29.34 -7.51
CA GLU A 113 0.71 -29.96 -7.11
C GLU A 113 -0.04 -29.18 -6.02
N GLN A 114 0.67 -28.53 -5.09
CA GLN A 114 0.04 -27.65 -4.11
C GLN A 114 -0.51 -26.39 -4.79
N PHE A 115 0.22 -25.83 -5.75
CA PHE A 115 -0.26 -24.67 -6.51
C PHE A 115 -1.48 -24.99 -7.39
N SER A 116 -1.51 -26.17 -8.02
CA SER A 116 -2.70 -26.58 -8.79
C SER A 116 -3.92 -26.77 -7.89
N LYS A 117 -3.73 -27.36 -6.70
CA LYS A 117 -4.80 -27.51 -5.70
C LYS A 117 -5.30 -26.16 -5.17
N VAL A 118 -4.40 -25.20 -4.93
CA VAL A 118 -4.77 -23.84 -4.53
C VAL A 118 -5.62 -23.16 -5.60
N ARG A 119 -5.20 -23.20 -6.87
CA ARG A 119 -6.00 -22.65 -7.98
C ARG A 119 -7.37 -23.31 -8.12
N GLU A 120 -7.45 -24.61 -7.89
CA GLU A 120 -8.72 -25.32 -7.94
C GLU A 120 -9.65 -24.93 -6.78
N LEU A 121 -9.10 -24.74 -5.58
CA LEU A 121 -9.85 -24.23 -4.43
C LEU A 121 -10.32 -22.79 -4.65
N GLU A 122 -9.49 -21.91 -5.20
CA GLU A 122 -9.87 -20.54 -5.55
C GLU A 122 -11.06 -20.52 -6.50
N LYS A 123 -11.05 -21.37 -7.54
CA LYS A 123 -12.17 -21.50 -8.49
C LYS A 123 -13.43 -22.07 -7.84
N GLN A 124 -13.30 -22.91 -6.81
CA GLN A 124 -14.45 -23.39 -6.04
C GLN A 124 -15.04 -22.27 -5.16
N ILE A 125 -14.19 -21.45 -4.56
CA ILE A 125 -14.61 -20.29 -3.76
C ILE A 125 -15.37 -19.30 -4.63
N GLU A 126 -14.84 -18.94 -5.81
CA GLU A 126 -15.50 -18.03 -6.76
C GLU A 126 -16.90 -18.53 -7.15
N LYS A 127 -17.05 -19.84 -7.36
CA LYS A 127 -18.37 -20.44 -7.64
C LYS A 127 -19.32 -20.36 -6.46
N LEU A 128 -18.84 -20.58 -5.23
CA LEU A 128 -19.66 -20.49 -4.03
C LEU A 128 -20.08 -19.04 -3.73
N GLU A 129 -19.20 -18.08 -3.99
CA GLU A 129 -19.50 -16.65 -3.89
C GLU A 129 -20.49 -16.19 -4.97
N ALA A 130 -20.46 -16.78 -6.17
CA ALA A 130 -21.44 -16.51 -7.22
C ALA A 130 -22.83 -17.11 -6.94
N VAL A 131 -22.96 -18.05 -6.02
CA VAL A 131 -24.27 -18.48 -5.54
C VAL A 131 -24.75 -17.43 -4.55
N ASP A 132 -25.70 -16.60 -4.97
CA ASP A 132 -26.38 -15.60 -4.13
C ASP A 132 -27.30 -16.24 -3.08
N ILE A 133 -26.75 -17.09 -2.22
CA ILE A 133 -27.45 -17.77 -1.13
C ILE A 133 -28.16 -16.74 -0.25
N GLU A 134 -27.54 -15.58 -0.04
CA GLU A 134 -28.15 -14.46 0.68
C GLU A 134 -29.43 -13.98 0.01
N HIS A 135 -29.46 -13.86 -1.31
CA HIS A 135 -30.65 -13.43 -2.05
C HIS A 135 -31.77 -14.48 -1.97
N GLU A 136 -31.45 -15.76 -2.07
CA GLU A 136 -32.42 -16.85 -1.91
C GLU A 136 -32.99 -16.91 -0.49
N ILE A 137 -32.14 -16.75 0.53
CA ILE A 137 -32.57 -16.67 1.94
C ILE A 137 -33.48 -15.46 2.14
N ILE A 138 -33.11 -14.29 1.62
CA ILE A 138 -33.93 -13.07 1.73
C ILE A 138 -35.28 -13.25 1.00
N GLN A 139 -35.28 -13.86 -0.19
CA GLN A 139 -36.52 -14.12 -0.94
C GLN A 139 -37.44 -15.10 -0.19
N THR A 140 -36.88 -16.19 0.35
CA THR A 140 -37.64 -17.19 1.11
C THR A 140 -38.21 -16.60 2.40
N LEU A 141 -37.41 -15.83 3.15
CA LEU A 141 -37.88 -15.10 4.35
C LEU A 141 -38.97 -14.09 4.02
N ARG A 142 -38.82 -13.30 2.94
CA ARG A 142 -39.88 -12.38 2.47
C ARG A 142 -41.17 -13.12 2.14
N LYS A 143 -41.06 -14.29 1.49
CA LYS A 143 -42.22 -15.13 1.15
C LYS A 143 -42.89 -15.71 2.40
N GLN A 144 -42.11 -16.09 3.42
CA GLN A 144 -42.64 -16.56 4.70
C GLN A 144 -43.32 -15.42 5.47
N ASN A 145 -42.71 -14.23 5.55
CA ASN A 145 -43.32 -13.06 6.18
C ASN A 145 -44.63 -12.67 5.51
N LYS A 146 -44.69 -12.69 4.17
CA LYS A 146 -45.94 -12.46 3.45
C LYS A 146 -47.01 -13.49 3.79
N LYS A 147 -46.65 -14.78 3.93
CA LYS A 147 -47.59 -15.82 4.37
C LYS A 147 -48.07 -15.59 5.80
N LEU A 148 -47.19 -15.13 6.69
CA LEU A 148 -47.56 -14.77 8.06
C LEU A 148 -48.53 -13.58 8.06
N ASP A 149 -48.27 -12.54 7.27
CA ASP A 149 -49.18 -11.40 7.09
C ASP A 149 -50.54 -11.87 6.55
N ASP A 150 -50.55 -12.78 5.56
CA ASP A 150 -51.79 -13.34 5.01
C ASP A 150 -52.59 -14.13 6.07
N ILE A 151 -51.91 -14.86 6.96
CA ILE A 151 -52.53 -15.57 8.08
C ILE A 151 -53.05 -14.59 9.12
N GLU A 152 -52.25 -13.59 9.50
CA GLU A 152 -52.64 -12.56 10.45
C GLU A 152 -53.88 -11.80 9.96
N ASN A 153 -53.89 -11.41 8.69
CA ASN A 153 -55.04 -10.77 8.05
C ASN A 153 -56.28 -11.69 8.02
N LYS A 154 -56.11 -13.00 7.78
CA LYS A 154 -57.20 -13.98 7.85
C LYS A 154 -57.74 -14.18 9.26
N LEU A 155 -56.89 -14.10 10.28
CA LEU A 155 -57.30 -14.18 11.68
C LEU A 155 -57.98 -12.89 12.16
N GLN A 156 -57.59 -11.74 11.60
CA GLN A 156 -58.14 -10.43 11.95
C GLN A 156 -59.49 -10.11 11.27
N ASN A 157 -59.99 -10.93 10.33
CA ASN A 157 -61.30 -10.71 9.71
C ASN A 157 -61.95 -12.03 9.19
N PRO A 158 -62.99 -12.58 9.84
CA PRO A 158 -63.62 -13.82 9.40
C PRO A 158 -64.62 -13.71 8.23
N GLU A 159 -64.93 -12.52 7.68
CA GLU A 159 -65.93 -12.41 6.60
C GLU A 159 -65.54 -11.47 5.44
N SER A 160 -65.15 -12.11 4.32
CA SER A 160 -65.40 -11.72 2.90
C SER A 160 -64.67 -10.51 2.26
N PRO A 161 -64.54 -10.49 0.90
CA PRO A 161 -63.34 -9.98 0.21
C PRO A 161 -63.54 -8.65 -0.54
N LYS A 162 -62.44 -7.86 -0.63
CA LYS A 162 -61.84 -7.29 -1.87
C LYS A 162 -61.19 -5.91 -1.66
N THR A 163 -59.92 -5.88 -2.09
CA THR A 163 -59.24 -4.82 -2.85
C THR A 163 -58.77 -3.52 -2.19
N LYS A 164 -57.43 -3.38 -2.29
CA LYS A 164 -56.60 -2.19 -2.49
C LYS A 164 -56.33 -1.30 -1.26
N SER A 165 -55.13 -1.50 -0.71
CA SER A 165 -54.41 -0.55 0.14
C SER A 165 -54.40 0.86 -0.49
N PRO A 166 -54.38 1.95 0.32
CA PRO A 166 -53.10 2.31 0.91
C PRO A 166 -53.18 2.90 2.34
N LYS A 167 -52.01 2.83 3.01
CA LYS A 167 -51.58 3.56 4.22
C LYS A 167 -51.92 2.92 5.58
N THR A 168 -50.90 2.23 6.10
CA THR A 168 -50.34 2.45 7.45
C THR A 168 -51.28 3.10 8.47
N LYS A 169 -52.05 2.27 9.17
CA LYS A 169 -52.46 2.56 10.55
C LYS A 169 -52.34 1.26 11.34
N SER A 170 -51.19 1.11 12.00
CA SER A 170 -51.01 0.28 13.19
C SER A 170 -52.27 0.31 14.07
N PRO A 171 -52.71 -0.80 14.67
CA PRO A 171 -53.78 -0.74 15.64
C PRO A 171 -53.30 0.18 16.76
N LYS A 172 -53.97 1.31 16.93
CA LYS A 172 -53.75 2.24 18.05
C LYS A 172 -54.16 1.53 19.34
N THR A 173 -53.32 0.63 19.83
CA THR A 173 -53.24 0.40 21.27
C THR A 173 -52.74 1.71 21.86
N LYS A 174 -53.54 2.31 22.75
CA LYS A 174 -53.20 3.58 23.39
C LYS A 174 -51.86 3.40 24.09
N SER A 175 -50.78 3.95 23.52
CA SER A 175 -49.42 3.86 24.07
C SER A 175 -49.43 4.43 25.49
N GLN A 176 -49.25 3.57 26.49
CA GLN A 176 -49.23 4.00 27.88
C GLN A 176 -47.89 4.66 28.17
N GLU A 177 -47.93 5.85 28.77
CA GLU A 177 -46.74 6.62 29.13
C GLU A 177 -46.44 6.51 30.62
N ALA A 178 -45.18 6.37 31.01
CA ALA A 178 -44.73 6.49 32.40
C ALA A 178 -43.64 7.55 32.52
N TYR A 179 -43.53 8.16 33.70
CA TYR A 179 -42.38 9.00 34.01
C TYR A 179 -41.14 8.12 34.22
N CYS A 180 -40.11 8.36 33.44
CA CYS A 180 -38.84 7.68 33.59
C CYS A 180 -37.91 8.51 34.49
N VAL A 181 -37.47 7.93 35.61
CA VAL A 181 -36.59 8.61 36.57
C VAL A 181 -35.21 8.91 35.97
N LYS A 182 -34.71 8.06 35.05
CA LYS A 182 -33.43 8.30 34.38
C LYS A 182 -33.53 9.40 33.31
N CYS A 183 -34.59 9.40 32.50
CA CYS A 183 -34.79 10.43 31.47
C CYS A 183 -35.43 11.71 32.01
N LYS A 184 -35.93 11.70 33.26
CA LYS A 184 -36.67 12.78 33.92
C LYS A 184 -37.88 13.31 33.12
N THR A 185 -38.46 12.48 32.25
CA THR A 185 -39.58 12.85 31.38
C THR A 185 -40.54 11.67 31.17
N LYS A 186 -41.74 11.95 30.65
CA LYS A 186 -42.73 10.94 30.31
C LYS A 186 -42.35 10.24 29.01
N ARG A 187 -42.30 8.91 29.04
CA ARG A 187 -41.90 8.06 27.91
C ARG A 187 -42.88 6.91 27.75
N ILE A 188 -42.94 6.36 26.54
CA ILE A 188 -43.76 5.19 26.23
C ILE A 188 -43.19 3.97 26.96
N ILE A 189 -44.08 3.20 27.59
CA ILE A 189 -43.75 1.95 28.26
C ILE A 189 -43.66 0.84 27.18
N LYS A 190 -42.48 0.23 27.03
CA LYS A 190 -42.28 -1.01 26.27
C LYS A 190 -42.62 -2.21 27.17
N ASN A 191 -43.27 -3.22 26.60
CA ASN A 191 -43.72 -4.44 27.29
C ASN A 191 -44.48 -4.14 28.60
N PRO A 192 -45.65 -3.45 28.52
CA PRO A 192 -46.46 -3.15 29.70
C PRO A 192 -47.09 -4.41 30.29
N GLU A 193 -46.88 -4.63 31.58
CA GLU A 193 -47.43 -5.73 32.38
C GLU A 193 -48.22 -5.18 33.57
N GLU A 194 -49.42 -5.70 33.84
CA GLU A 194 -50.17 -5.35 35.04
C GLU A 194 -49.52 -5.96 36.30
N THR A 195 -49.39 -5.16 37.34
CA THR A 195 -48.81 -5.58 38.62
C THR A 195 -49.48 -4.85 39.79
N ILE A 196 -49.36 -5.38 41.00
CA ILE A 196 -49.86 -4.75 42.22
C ILE A 196 -48.65 -4.28 43.02
N MET A 197 -48.59 -2.99 43.36
CA MET A 197 -47.51 -2.44 44.18
C MET A 197 -47.61 -2.94 45.64
N LYS A 198 -46.53 -2.82 46.41
CA LYS A 198 -46.50 -3.23 47.84
C LYS A 198 -47.57 -2.57 48.72
N ASN A 199 -48.10 -1.43 48.29
CA ASN A 199 -49.19 -0.70 48.96
C ASN A 199 -50.60 -1.11 48.48
N GLY A 200 -50.73 -2.20 47.73
CA GLY A 200 -52.00 -2.74 47.23
C GLY A 200 -52.61 -1.99 46.03
N ARG A 201 -51.96 -0.95 45.51
CA ARG A 201 -52.48 -0.20 44.35
C ARG A 201 -52.13 -0.90 43.02
N PRO A 202 -53.07 -1.00 42.06
CA PRO A 202 -52.78 -1.52 40.73
C PRO A 202 -51.85 -0.57 39.97
N ALA A 203 -50.89 -1.13 39.27
CA ALA A 203 -49.91 -0.42 38.46
C ALA A 203 -49.58 -1.21 37.20
N ILE A 204 -48.95 -0.53 36.24
CA ILE A 204 -48.36 -1.12 35.05
C ILE A 204 -46.85 -1.02 35.20
N ARG A 205 -46.14 -2.14 35.06
CA ARG A 205 -44.68 -2.22 34.98
C ARG A 205 -44.27 -2.35 33.52
N GLY A 206 -43.12 -1.80 33.15
CA GLY A 206 -42.48 -2.12 31.87
C GLY A 206 -41.11 -1.46 31.76
N LEU A 207 -40.64 -1.27 30.54
CA LEU A 207 -39.32 -0.68 30.24
C LEU A 207 -39.47 0.67 29.54
N CYS A 208 -38.60 1.62 29.87
CA CYS A 208 -38.52 2.90 29.18
C CYS A 208 -38.11 2.70 27.71
N SER A 209 -38.81 3.34 26.78
CA SER A 209 -38.54 3.23 25.34
C SER A 209 -37.12 3.65 24.93
N GLU A 210 -36.52 4.60 25.64
CA GLU A 210 -35.19 5.16 25.35
C GLU A 210 -34.06 4.51 26.16
N CYS A 211 -34.10 4.57 27.49
CA CYS A 211 -33.00 4.11 28.34
C CYS A 211 -33.14 2.67 28.84
N GLY A 212 -34.21 1.95 28.47
CA GLY A 212 -34.43 0.55 28.85
C GLY A 212 -34.66 0.29 30.35
N CYS A 213 -34.76 1.33 31.18
CA CYS A 213 -34.92 1.17 32.62
C CYS A 213 -36.35 0.80 33.01
N LYS A 214 -36.50 0.05 34.11
CA LYS A 214 -37.80 -0.33 34.64
C LYS A 214 -38.59 0.92 35.05
N VAL A 215 -39.79 1.07 34.50
CA VAL A 215 -40.71 2.16 34.79
C VAL A 215 -42.04 1.60 35.28
N PHE A 216 -42.72 2.40 36.11
CA PHE A 216 -44.00 2.05 36.71
C PHE A 216 -45.00 3.18 36.49
N ARG A 217 -46.24 2.84 36.13
CA ARG A 217 -47.37 3.78 36.06
C ARG A 217 -48.46 3.28 37.00
N ILE A 218 -48.90 4.12 37.94
CA ILE A 218 -50.02 3.79 38.81
C ILE A 218 -51.32 3.82 37.99
N GLY A 219 -52.14 2.79 38.12
CA GLY A 219 -53.40 2.61 37.39
C GLY A 219 -53.53 1.22 36.77
N LYS A 220 -54.77 0.87 36.41
CA LYS A 220 -55.09 -0.35 35.66
C LYS A 220 -54.76 -0.16 34.18
N MET A 221 -54.40 -1.24 33.49
CA MET A 221 -54.19 -1.19 32.04
C MET A 221 -55.55 -0.90 31.39
N LYS A 222 -55.64 0.16 30.59
CA LYS A 222 -56.84 0.43 29.79
C LYS A 222 -56.89 -0.62 28.68
N LYS A 223 -57.72 -1.65 28.86
CA LYS A 223 -58.13 -2.59 27.80
C LYS A 223 -58.84 -1.85 26.68
#